data_AF-A0A183TWV0-F1
#
_entry.id   AF-A0A183TWV0-F1
#
_cell.length_a   1.000
_cell.length_b   1.000
_cell.length_c   1.000
_cell.angle_alpha   90.00
_cell.angle_beta   90.00
_cell.angle_gamma   90.00
#
_symmetry.space_group_name_H-M   'P 1'
#
loop_
_entity.id
_entity.type
_entity.pdbx_description
1 polymer ?
#
loop_
_entity_poly.entity_id
_entity_poly.type
_entity_poly.pdbx_seq_one_letter_code
_entity_poly.pdbx_strand_id
1 'polypeptide(L)'
;MLLLLPRKQPNDWSSADLALLKNHTKAMKQCQRILLTLERKFNLDKSISPINYFAPYAQFLCALKNEEVSVLEIGANRTNSKLIKKVCEDYGPFDVVVDEVSHINRDTVTAFSLIWNCMKFESIYILEDKQSSQWRRTSSSVGSETNRTAINFFRSLIDEQNFAEIQKYGVPFESSSYAKELAGIYFHPDLIVIEKGNNMYPSSMQIVDDIRVPQHWLY
;
A
#
# COMPACT_ATOMS: atom_id res chain seq x y z
N MET A 1 0.14 -17.08 -18.64
CA MET A 1 -1.02 -16.35 -18.08
C MET A 1 -1.87 -17.31 -17.27
N LEU A 2 -1.97 -17.13 -15.94
CA LEU A 2 -2.86 -17.93 -15.08
C LEU A 2 -4.22 -17.23 -15.00
N LEU A 3 -5.25 -17.81 -15.61
CA LEU A 3 -6.62 -17.27 -15.54
C LEU A 3 -7.42 -18.06 -14.50
N LEU A 4 -7.66 -17.43 -13.34
CA LEU A 4 -8.52 -17.98 -12.29
C LEU A 4 -9.98 -17.61 -12.60
N LEU A 5 -10.75 -18.57 -13.10
CA LEU A 5 -12.20 -18.47 -13.19
C LEU A 5 -12.82 -19.20 -12.00
N PRO A 6 -13.94 -18.73 -11.43
CA PRO A 6 -14.80 -19.59 -10.62
C PRO A 6 -15.23 -20.76 -11.51
N ARG A 7 -14.55 -21.91 -11.39
CA ARG A 7 -14.79 -23.04 -12.28
C ARG A 7 -16.10 -23.74 -11.92
N LYS A 8 -16.85 -24.11 -12.96
CA LYS A 8 -17.96 -25.07 -12.90
C LYS A 8 -17.50 -26.54 -12.76
N GLN A 9 -16.19 -26.86 -12.88
CA GLN A 9 -15.66 -28.20 -12.65
C GLN A 9 -14.29 -28.19 -11.92
N PRO A 10 -14.03 -29.11 -10.97
CA PRO A 10 -12.88 -29.03 -10.08
C PRO A 10 -11.60 -29.52 -10.76
N ASN A 11 -10.48 -28.85 -10.54
CA ASN A 11 -9.22 -29.58 -10.30
C ASN A 11 -9.28 -30.04 -8.83
N ASP A 12 -8.63 -31.16 -8.49
CA ASP A 12 -8.62 -31.80 -7.17
C ASP A 12 -7.92 -30.95 -6.09
N TRP A 13 -8.50 -29.80 -5.76
CA TRP A 13 -8.20 -29.10 -4.52
C TRP A 13 -8.78 -29.95 -3.40
N SER A 14 -7.97 -30.24 -2.39
CA SER A 14 -8.47 -31.01 -1.26
C SER A 14 -9.62 -30.24 -0.60
N SER A 15 -10.50 -30.97 0.09
CA SER A 15 -11.57 -30.33 0.87
C SER A 15 -11.00 -29.35 1.91
N ALA A 16 -9.76 -29.57 2.37
CA ALA A 16 -9.04 -28.67 3.27
C ALA A 16 -8.64 -27.36 2.58
N ASP A 17 -8.12 -27.42 1.35
CA ASP A 17 -7.72 -26.21 0.59
C ASP A 17 -8.94 -25.33 0.30
N LEU A 18 -10.05 -25.95 -0.11
CA LEU A 18 -11.31 -25.24 -0.34
C LEU A 18 -11.90 -24.66 0.94
N ALA A 19 -11.74 -25.33 2.08
CA ALA A 19 -12.16 -24.82 3.38
C ALA A 19 -11.33 -23.61 3.81
N LEU A 20 -10.01 -23.64 3.60
CA LEU A 20 -9.10 -22.53 3.89
C LEU A 20 -9.47 -21.27 3.09
N LEU A 21 -9.69 -21.41 1.77
CA LEU A 21 -10.12 -20.31 0.90
C LEU A 21 -11.47 -19.73 1.30
N LYS A 22 -12.45 -20.59 1.63
CA LYS A 22 -13.77 -20.16 2.11
C LYS A 22 -13.66 -19.42 3.43
N ASN A 23 -12.81 -19.89 4.35
CA ASN A 23 -12.55 -19.23 5.63
C ASN A 23 -11.90 -17.87 5.44
N HIS A 24 -10.92 -17.75 4.55
CA HIS A 24 -10.30 -16.46 4.21
C HIS A 24 -11.32 -15.48 3.60
N THR A 25 -12.13 -15.92 2.63
CA THR A 25 -13.19 -15.08 2.03
C THR A 25 -14.21 -14.62 3.07
N LYS A 26 -14.62 -15.52 3.97
CA LYS A 26 -15.55 -15.20 5.06
C LYS A 26 -14.94 -14.20 6.05
N ALA A 27 -13.65 -14.36 6.36
CA ALA A 27 -12.90 -13.45 7.21
C ALA A 27 -12.84 -12.04 6.63
N MET A 28 -12.51 -11.87 5.35
CA MET A 28 -12.48 -10.56 4.70
C MET A 28 -13.85 -9.88 4.74
N LYS A 29 -14.93 -10.62 4.41
CA LYS A 29 -16.31 -10.09 4.49
C LYS A 29 -16.70 -9.70 5.91
N GLN A 30 -16.24 -10.43 6.92
CA GLN A 30 -16.49 -10.10 8.32
C GLN A 30 -15.73 -8.83 8.74
N CYS A 31 -14.46 -8.70 8.35
CA CYS A 31 -13.66 -7.50 8.63
C CYS A 31 -14.28 -6.26 7.98
N GLN A 32 -14.70 -6.36 6.72
CA GLN A 32 -15.40 -5.28 6.04
C GLN A 32 -16.67 -4.84 6.78
N ARG A 33 -17.46 -5.79 7.32
CA ARG A 33 -18.66 -5.47 8.12
C ARG A 33 -18.32 -4.80 9.45
N ILE A 34 -17.22 -5.20 10.11
CA ILE A 34 -16.76 -4.57 11.35
C ILE A 34 -16.35 -3.13 11.07
N LEU A 35 -15.54 -2.89 10.03
CA LEU A 35 -15.12 -1.55 9.61
C LEU A 35 -16.33 -0.64 9.31
N LEU A 36 -17.30 -1.13 8.54
CA LEU A 36 -18.56 -0.41 8.27
C LEU A 36 -19.37 -0.12 9.54
N THR A 37 -19.32 -0.99 10.54
CA THR A 37 -20.01 -0.79 11.81
C THR A 37 -19.33 0.27 12.67
N LEU A 38 -18.00 0.26 12.73
CA LEU A 38 -17.20 1.27 13.43
C LEU A 38 -17.44 2.65 12.80
N GLU A 39 -17.41 2.75 11.49
CA GLU A 39 -17.63 4.00 10.79
C GLU A 39 -19.01 4.61 11.08
N ARG A 40 -20.09 3.82 11.01
CA ARG A 40 -21.44 4.27 11.39
C ARG A 40 -21.50 4.72 12.85
N LYS A 41 -20.79 4.04 13.74
CA LYS A 41 -20.72 4.40 15.16
C LYS A 41 -20.03 5.75 15.37
N PHE A 42 -19.00 6.06 14.58
CA PHE A 42 -18.23 7.31 14.66
C PHE A 42 -18.73 8.41 13.69
N ASN A 43 -19.79 8.14 12.92
CA ASN A 43 -20.42 9.07 11.98
C ASN A 43 -19.42 9.68 10.98
N LEU A 44 -18.53 8.85 10.43
CA LEU A 44 -17.65 9.26 9.33
C LEU A 44 -18.45 9.22 8.01
N ASP A 45 -17.95 9.88 6.97
CA ASP A 45 -18.63 10.07 5.68
C ASP A 45 -18.30 8.99 4.63
N LYS A 46 -17.35 8.10 4.94
CA LYS A 46 -16.75 7.12 4.02
C LYS A 46 -17.73 6.01 3.52
N SER A 47 -18.80 5.68 4.24
CA SER A 47 -19.84 4.69 3.86
C SER A 47 -20.81 5.20 2.82
N ILE A 48 -20.95 6.52 2.71
CA ILE A 48 -21.89 7.16 1.79
C ILE A 48 -21.21 7.39 0.43
N SER A 49 -19.88 7.32 0.39
CA SER A 49 -19.11 7.39 -0.85
C SER A 49 -19.44 6.20 -1.77
N PRO A 50 -19.64 6.43 -3.09
CA PRO A 50 -19.79 5.35 -4.06
C PRO A 50 -18.50 4.54 -4.26
N ILE A 51 -17.39 5.00 -3.67
CA ILE A 51 -16.09 4.32 -3.70
C ILE A 51 -16.12 3.19 -2.66
N ASN A 52 -15.67 2.00 -3.07
CA ASN A 52 -15.57 0.84 -2.17
C ASN A 52 -14.36 0.97 -1.22
N TYR A 53 -14.42 1.97 -0.35
CA TYR A 53 -13.32 2.44 0.49
C TYR A 53 -12.80 1.38 1.46
N PHE A 54 -13.72 0.58 2.03
CA PHE A 54 -13.37 -0.42 3.03
C PHE A 54 -12.88 -1.75 2.45
N ALA A 55 -13.00 -1.98 1.14
CA ALA A 55 -12.49 -3.22 0.55
C ALA A 55 -10.96 -3.33 0.63
N PRO A 56 -10.17 -2.29 0.26
CA PRO A 56 -8.73 -2.28 0.50
C PRO A 56 -8.38 -2.48 1.98
N TYR A 57 -9.02 -1.73 2.89
CA TYR A 57 -8.82 -1.92 4.33
C TYR A 57 -9.07 -3.36 4.79
N ALA A 58 -10.17 -3.98 4.34
CA ALA A 58 -10.46 -5.36 4.66
C ALA A 58 -9.45 -6.33 4.05
N GLN A 59 -8.91 -6.04 2.86
CA GLN A 59 -7.89 -6.86 2.23
C GLN A 59 -6.58 -6.85 3.04
N PHE A 60 -6.13 -5.68 3.46
CA PHE A 60 -4.82 -5.51 4.10
C PHE A 60 -4.85 -5.68 5.62
N LEU A 61 -5.91 -5.26 6.31
CA LEU A 61 -6.00 -5.33 7.77
C LEU A 61 -6.68 -6.59 8.30
N CYS A 62 -7.27 -7.44 7.45
CA CYS A 62 -7.95 -8.65 7.91
C CYS A 62 -7.00 -9.64 8.61
N ALA A 63 -5.70 -9.59 8.32
CA ALA A 63 -4.70 -10.37 9.04
C ALA A 63 -4.68 -10.04 10.55
N LEU A 64 -4.97 -8.79 10.92
CA LEU A 64 -4.94 -8.29 12.31
C LEU A 64 -6.26 -8.49 13.06
N LYS A 65 -7.29 -9.08 12.44
CA LYS A 65 -8.66 -9.12 12.98
C LYS A 65 -8.80 -9.82 14.35
N ASN A 66 -7.86 -10.70 14.69
CA ASN A 66 -7.86 -11.49 15.91
C ASN A 66 -6.76 -11.04 16.88
N GLU A 67 -5.97 -10.04 16.50
CA GLU A 67 -4.90 -9.50 17.32
C GLU A 67 -5.46 -8.43 18.25
N GLU A 68 -4.83 -8.27 19.42
CA GLU A 68 -5.12 -7.14 20.30
C GLU A 68 -4.47 -5.88 19.72
N VAL A 69 -5.28 -4.91 19.30
CA VAL A 69 -4.80 -3.69 18.64
C VAL A 69 -4.85 -2.52 19.61
N SER A 70 -3.71 -1.85 19.79
CA SER A 70 -3.64 -0.53 20.43
C SER A 70 -3.71 0.56 19.36
N VAL A 71 -4.58 1.55 19.55
CA VAL A 71 -4.73 2.67 18.61
C VAL A 71 -4.15 3.93 19.25
N LEU A 72 -3.23 4.57 18.51
CA LEU A 72 -2.69 5.89 18.85
C LEU A 72 -3.15 6.90 17.81
N GLU A 73 -3.96 7.87 18.23
CA GLU A 73 -4.43 8.97 17.37
C GLU A 73 -3.63 10.23 17.68
N ILE A 74 -3.07 10.87 16.65
CA ILE A 74 -2.27 12.08 16.78
C ILE A 74 -2.76 13.13 15.78
N GLY A 75 -3.40 14.17 16.28
CA GLY A 75 -3.74 15.36 15.51
C GLY A 75 -2.52 16.28 15.35
N ALA A 76 -2.10 16.54 14.11
CA ALA A 76 -1.07 17.53 13.81
C ALA A 76 -1.58 18.53 12.75
N ASN A 77 -1.49 19.83 13.06
CA ASN A 77 -1.71 20.86 12.05
C ASN A 77 -0.45 20.97 11.18
N ARG A 78 -0.51 20.44 9.96
CA ARG A 78 0.62 20.28 9.01
C ARG A 78 1.72 19.36 9.53
N THR A 79 2.68 19.05 8.67
CA THR A 79 3.81 18.19 9.04
C THR A 79 4.74 18.88 10.04
N ASN A 80 4.58 18.55 11.32
CA ASN A 80 5.52 18.94 12.38
C ASN A 80 6.55 17.83 12.57
N SER A 81 7.72 17.98 11.94
CA SER A 81 8.77 16.97 11.98
C SER A 81 9.28 16.66 13.39
N LYS A 82 9.25 17.61 14.32
CA LYS A 82 9.62 17.38 15.72
C LYS A 82 8.59 16.50 16.43
N LEU A 83 7.31 16.75 16.19
CA LEU A 83 6.23 15.93 16.74
C LEU A 83 6.30 14.50 16.20
N ILE A 84 6.43 14.33 14.87
CA ILE A 84 6.53 12.99 14.26
C ILE A 84 7.73 12.24 14.81
N LYS A 85 8.90 12.89 14.91
CA LYS A 85 10.09 12.26 15.51
C LYS A 85 9.85 11.83 16.95
N LYS A 86 9.28 12.71 17.77
CA LYS A 86 8.95 12.39 19.16
C LYS A 86 7.95 11.23 19.27
N VAL A 87 6.94 11.19 18.41
CA VAL A 87 5.98 10.08 18.34
C VAL A 87 6.67 8.77 17.95
N CYS A 88 7.53 8.80 16.94
CA CYS A 88 8.32 7.65 16.52
C CYS A 88 9.23 7.15 17.67
N GLU A 89 9.81 8.06 18.45
CA GLU A 89 10.65 7.75 19.61
C GLU A 89 9.83 7.17 20.79
N ASP A 90 8.67 7.76 21.08
CA ASP A 90 7.86 7.42 22.25
C ASP A 90 7.02 6.15 22.03
N TYR A 91 6.55 5.90 20.80
CA TYR A 91 5.55 4.86 20.51
C TYR A 91 5.90 3.92 19.34
N GLY A 92 6.92 4.24 18.55
CA GLY A 92 7.36 3.38 17.47
C GLY A 92 8.07 2.10 17.97
N PRO A 93 8.31 1.12 17.08
CA PRO A 93 7.96 1.13 15.67
C PRO A 93 6.53 0.64 15.39
N PHE A 94 5.87 1.18 14.37
CA PHE A 94 4.46 0.91 14.06
C PHE A 94 4.24 -0.26 13.10
N ASP A 95 3.21 -1.08 13.36
CA ASP A 95 2.74 -2.18 12.49
C ASP A 95 1.85 -1.66 11.34
N VAL A 96 1.01 -0.67 11.63
CA VAL A 96 0.12 -0.01 10.66
C VAL A 96 0.13 1.49 10.89
N VAL A 97 0.21 2.26 9.81
CA VAL A 97 0.04 3.70 9.82
C VAL A 97 -1.09 4.06 8.86
N VAL A 98 -2.07 4.82 9.33
CA VAL A 98 -3.09 5.46 8.49
C VAL A 98 -2.79 6.95 8.48
N ASP A 99 -2.50 7.49 7.30
CA ASP A 99 -2.12 8.87 7.06
C ASP A 99 -3.26 9.65 6.39
N GLU A 100 -3.88 10.53 7.18
CA GLU A 100 -4.88 11.53 6.78
C GLU A 100 -4.27 12.96 6.75
N VAL A 101 -2.98 13.13 6.42
CA VAL A 101 -2.29 14.43 6.46
C VAL A 101 -2.91 15.47 5.51
N SER A 102 -2.74 16.74 5.93
CA SER A 102 -3.19 18.09 5.49
C SER A 102 -3.58 18.40 4.03
N HIS A 103 -3.59 17.45 3.11
CA HIS A 103 -3.90 17.62 1.69
C HIS A 103 -2.88 18.50 0.93
N ILE A 104 -1.76 18.84 1.57
CA ILE A 104 -0.66 19.60 1.00
C ILE A 104 0.42 18.61 0.53
N ASN A 105 0.74 18.64 -0.76
CA ASN A 105 1.66 17.67 -1.39
C ASN A 105 3.00 17.50 -0.65
N ARG A 106 3.63 18.61 -0.25
CA ARG A 106 4.91 18.59 0.48
C ARG A 106 4.80 17.96 1.86
N ASP A 107 3.70 18.26 2.55
CA ASP A 107 3.46 17.76 3.90
C ASP A 107 3.28 16.24 3.89
N THR A 108 2.48 15.72 2.95
CA THR A 108 2.28 14.28 2.75
C THR A 108 3.60 13.55 2.48
N VAL A 109 4.41 14.03 1.53
CA VAL A 109 5.70 13.39 1.20
C VAL A 109 6.66 13.45 2.39
N THR A 110 6.68 14.57 3.12
CA THR A 110 7.54 14.73 4.30
C THR A 110 7.09 13.82 5.45
N ALA A 111 5.78 13.70 5.68
CA ALA A 111 5.22 12.82 6.71
C ALA A 111 5.56 11.37 6.42
N PHE A 112 5.29 10.90 5.19
CA PHE A 112 5.67 9.57 4.73
C PHE A 112 7.16 9.29 4.97
N SER A 113 8.03 10.20 4.52
CA SER A 113 9.48 10.01 4.65
C SER A 113 9.95 9.90 6.11
N LEU A 114 9.33 10.65 7.03
CA LEU A 114 9.67 10.59 8.46
C LEU A 114 9.13 9.32 9.11
N ILE A 115 7.87 8.99 8.84
CA ILE A 115 7.19 7.85 9.43
C ILE A 115 7.79 6.53 8.93
N TRP A 116 8.18 6.44 7.66
CA TRP A 116 8.80 5.23 7.08
C TRP A 116 9.94 4.68 7.93
N ASN A 117 10.75 5.57 8.53
CA ASN A 117 11.91 5.20 9.34
C ASN A 117 11.53 4.63 10.71
N CYS A 118 10.30 4.82 11.17
CA CYS A 118 9.80 4.31 12.45
C CYS A 118 8.65 3.32 12.27
N MET A 119 8.53 2.72 11.09
CA MET A 119 7.68 1.58 10.83
C MET A 119 8.47 0.27 10.97
N LYS A 120 7.81 -0.78 11.47
CA LYS A 120 8.38 -2.13 11.53
C LYS A 120 8.66 -2.67 10.12
N PHE A 121 9.55 -3.65 10.03
CA PHE A 121 9.59 -4.50 8.85
C PHE A 121 8.30 -5.34 8.79
N GLU A 122 7.78 -5.63 7.60
CA GLU A 122 6.46 -6.30 7.40
C GLU A 122 5.28 -5.48 7.94
N SER A 123 5.29 -4.17 7.70
CA SER A 123 4.25 -3.22 8.13
C SER A 123 3.51 -2.57 6.97
N ILE A 124 2.41 -1.87 7.26
CA ILE A 124 1.54 -1.27 6.25
C ILE A 124 1.39 0.23 6.48
N TYR A 125 1.65 1.03 5.45
CA TYR A 125 1.32 2.46 5.41
C TYR A 125 0.12 2.67 4.49
N ILE A 126 -0.90 3.37 4.95
CA ILE A 126 -2.10 3.69 4.18
C ILE A 126 -2.20 5.20 4.08
N LEU A 127 -2.06 5.75 2.88
CA LEU A 127 -2.37 7.14 2.61
C LEU A 127 -3.83 7.26 2.15
N GLU A 128 -4.60 8.08 2.82
CA GLU A 128 -5.98 8.40 2.45
C GLU A 128 -6.10 9.75 1.71
N ASP A 129 -7.28 9.99 1.14
CA ASP A 129 -7.72 11.25 0.53
C ASP A 129 -6.73 11.88 -0.46
N LYS A 130 -6.13 11.02 -1.30
CA LYS A 130 -5.14 11.44 -2.30
C LYS A 130 -5.70 12.39 -3.37
N GLN A 131 -7.03 12.55 -3.50
CA GLN A 131 -7.65 13.47 -4.47
C GLN A 131 -7.14 14.90 -4.32
N SER A 132 -6.87 15.29 -3.08
CA SER A 132 -6.27 16.57 -2.74
C SER A 132 -4.98 16.87 -3.52
N SER A 133 -4.17 15.86 -3.83
CA SER A 133 -2.91 16.02 -4.58
C SER A 133 -3.12 16.48 -6.03
N GLN A 134 -4.31 16.29 -6.59
CA GLN A 134 -4.67 16.67 -7.96
C GLN A 134 -5.31 18.06 -8.04
N TRP A 135 -5.70 18.66 -6.90
CA TRP A 135 -6.34 19.96 -6.87
C TRP A 135 -5.32 21.09 -7.09
N ARG A 136 -5.54 21.93 -8.11
CA ARG A 136 -4.60 23.01 -8.48
C ARG A 136 -4.29 24.03 -7.37
N ARG A 137 -5.13 24.13 -6.31
CA ARG A 137 -4.91 25.07 -5.20
C ARG A 137 -4.05 24.50 -4.06
N THR A 138 -3.86 23.18 -4.01
CA THR A 138 -2.98 22.49 -3.04
C THR A 138 -1.64 22.11 -3.67
N SER A 139 -1.54 22.11 -5.01
CA SER A 139 -0.25 22.30 -5.70
C SER A 139 0.18 23.74 -5.51
N SER A 140 1.27 24.00 -4.78
CA SER A 140 1.80 25.36 -4.60
C SER A 140 2.37 25.99 -5.88
N SER A 141 1.97 25.56 -7.08
CA SER A 141 2.57 25.98 -8.34
C SER A 141 1.54 26.08 -9.46
N VAL A 142 1.16 27.32 -9.76
CA VAL A 142 0.66 27.72 -11.08
C VAL A 142 1.88 27.68 -12.02
N GLY A 143 2.00 26.62 -12.83
CA GLY A 143 3.00 26.51 -13.90
C GLY A 143 3.88 25.26 -13.84
N SER A 144 3.97 24.53 -14.96
CA SER A 144 4.96 23.52 -15.41
C SER A 144 5.53 22.46 -14.44
N GLU A 145 5.13 22.40 -13.17
CA GLU A 145 5.66 21.46 -12.17
C GLU A 145 4.70 20.29 -11.92
N THR A 146 4.23 19.64 -12.98
CA THR A 146 3.45 18.41 -12.86
C THR A 146 4.18 17.37 -12.02
N ASN A 147 5.52 17.39 -11.95
CA ASN A 147 6.35 16.40 -11.25
C ASN A 147 6.44 16.53 -9.72
N ARG A 148 5.82 17.53 -9.07
CA ARG A 148 5.97 17.76 -7.61
C ARG A 148 4.71 17.50 -6.77
N THR A 149 3.82 16.62 -7.24
CA THR A 149 2.66 16.19 -6.47
C THR A 149 2.98 14.97 -5.61
N ALA A 150 2.26 14.79 -4.50
CA ALA A 150 2.37 13.59 -3.66
C ALA A 150 2.09 12.33 -4.49
N ILE A 151 1.09 12.37 -5.38
CA ILE A 151 0.78 11.23 -6.26
C ILE A 151 1.95 10.87 -7.18
N ASN A 152 2.71 11.86 -7.68
CA ASN A 152 3.87 11.58 -8.52
C ASN A 152 5.06 11.08 -7.72
N PHE A 153 5.24 11.54 -6.48
CA PHE A 153 6.16 10.91 -5.54
C PHE A 153 5.82 9.42 -5.35
N PHE A 154 4.57 9.08 -4.99
CA PHE A 154 4.18 7.68 -4.81
C PHE A 154 4.26 6.86 -6.11
N ARG A 155 3.99 7.45 -7.28
CA ARG A 155 4.21 6.78 -8.56
C ARG A 155 5.68 6.48 -8.81
N SER A 156 6.59 7.37 -8.43
CA SER A 156 8.03 7.13 -8.58
C SER A 156 8.53 5.95 -7.74
N LEU A 157 7.81 5.60 -6.66
CA LEU A 157 8.11 4.41 -5.88
C LEU A 157 7.88 3.09 -6.64
N ILE A 158 7.20 3.11 -7.79
CA ILE A 158 7.02 1.90 -8.61
C ILE A 158 8.37 1.42 -9.15
N ASP A 159 9.23 2.33 -9.61
CA ASP A 159 10.57 1.96 -10.08
C ASP A 159 11.45 1.50 -8.90
N GLU A 160 11.29 2.12 -7.73
CA GLU A 160 11.93 1.68 -6.49
C GLU A 160 11.50 0.27 -6.07
N GLN A 161 10.21 -0.07 -6.22
CA GLN A 161 9.73 -1.42 -5.96
C GLN A 161 10.35 -2.44 -6.92
N ASN A 162 10.67 -2.03 -8.15
CA ASN A 162 11.27 -2.90 -9.16
C ASN A 162 12.81 -2.81 -9.20
N PHE A 163 13.45 -2.14 -8.25
CA PHE A 163 14.89 -1.80 -8.34
C PHE A 163 15.78 -3.02 -8.57
N ALA A 164 15.50 -4.14 -7.89
CA ALA A 164 16.31 -5.35 -7.99
C ALA A 164 16.27 -5.95 -9.40
N GLU A 165 15.11 -5.87 -10.06
CA GLU A 165 14.94 -6.31 -11.45
C GLU A 165 15.64 -5.36 -12.42
N ILE A 166 15.51 -4.04 -12.21
CA ILE A 166 16.19 -3.01 -13.02
C ILE A 166 17.71 -3.19 -12.96
N GLN A 167 18.26 -3.38 -11.75
CA GLN A 167 19.69 -3.60 -11.54
C GLN A 167 20.18 -4.90 -12.20
N LYS A 168 19.41 -5.99 -12.09
CA LYS A 168 19.72 -7.27 -12.72
C LYS A 168 19.85 -7.17 -14.24
N TYR A 169 19.09 -6.29 -14.88
CA TYR A 169 19.17 -6.04 -16.33
C TYR A 169 20.19 -4.97 -16.73
N GLY A 170 20.99 -4.47 -15.79
CA GLY A 170 22.06 -3.51 -16.07
C GLY A 170 21.58 -2.12 -16.48
N VAL A 171 20.30 -1.79 -16.23
CA VAL A 171 19.76 -0.45 -16.44
C VAL A 171 20.26 0.45 -15.31
N PRO A 172 20.92 1.59 -15.61
CA PRO A 172 21.35 2.52 -14.58
C PRO A 172 20.14 3.03 -13.78
N PHE A 173 20.12 2.74 -12.49
CA PHE A 173 19.07 3.17 -11.57
C PHE A 173 19.65 3.42 -10.18
N GLU A 174 19.51 4.65 -9.70
CA GLU A 174 19.90 5.03 -8.35
C GLU A 174 18.72 4.83 -7.40
N SER A 175 18.69 3.67 -6.75
CA SER A 175 17.65 3.32 -5.78
C SER A 175 17.75 4.17 -4.52
N SER A 176 16.62 4.67 -4.01
CA SER A 176 16.57 5.36 -2.71
C SER A 176 16.62 4.38 -1.53
N SER A 177 16.52 4.93 -0.31
CA SER A 177 16.43 4.14 0.92
C SER A 177 15.16 3.28 0.99
N TYR A 178 14.12 3.62 0.23
CA TYR A 178 12.87 2.87 0.22
C TYR A 178 13.00 1.54 -0.52
N ALA A 179 13.81 1.50 -1.59
CA ALA A 179 13.80 0.42 -2.57
C ALA A 179 13.91 -0.97 -1.95
N LYS A 180 14.86 -1.14 -1.02
CA LYS A 180 15.17 -2.42 -0.35
C LYS A 180 14.08 -2.89 0.61
N GLU A 181 13.25 -1.95 1.06
CA GLU A 181 12.21 -2.16 2.07
C GLU A 181 10.79 -1.99 1.49
N LEU A 182 10.64 -1.77 0.18
CA LEU A 182 9.36 -1.51 -0.48
C LEU A 182 8.83 -2.78 -1.14
N ALA A 183 8.13 -3.62 -0.36
CA ALA A 183 7.61 -4.89 -0.85
C ALA A 183 6.38 -4.71 -1.78
N GLY A 184 5.53 -3.73 -1.47
CA GLY A 184 4.24 -3.54 -2.14
C GLY A 184 3.84 -2.08 -2.27
N ILE A 185 3.23 -1.70 -3.39
CA ILE A 185 2.49 -0.43 -3.52
C ILE A 185 1.20 -0.64 -4.34
N TYR A 186 0.08 -0.16 -3.82
CA TYR A 186 -1.26 -0.41 -4.36
C TYR A 186 -2.05 0.89 -4.45
N PHE A 187 -2.47 1.25 -5.66
CA PHE A 187 -3.28 2.44 -5.90
C PHE A 187 -4.76 2.06 -6.01
N HIS A 188 -5.55 2.49 -5.04
CA HIS A 188 -7.02 2.41 -5.06
C HIS A 188 -7.62 3.80 -5.29
N PRO A 189 -8.89 3.94 -5.71
CA PRO A 189 -9.55 5.25 -5.64
C PRO A 189 -9.42 5.81 -4.21
N ASP A 190 -8.92 7.04 -4.11
CA ASP A 190 -8.69 7.80 -2.87
C ASP A 190 -7.71 7.24 -1.84
N LEU A 191 -7.08 6.10 -2.14
CA LEU A 191 -6.22 5.42 -1.19
C LEU A 191 -4.94 4.89 -1.87
N ILE A 192 -3.84 4.89 -1.14
CA ILE A 192 -2.59 4.21 -1.51
C ILE A 192 -2.18 3.34 -0.33
N VAL A 193 -2.00 2.03 -0.57
CA VAL A 193 -1.41 1.12 0.42
C VAL A 193 0.04 0.87 0.03
N ILE A 194 0.92 0.91 1.00
CA ILE A 194 2.35 0.63 0.83
C ILE A 194 2.73 -0.42 1.86
N GLU A 195 3.29 -1.53 1.40
CA GLU A 195 3.79 -2.60 2.25
C GLU A 195 5.30 -2.45 2.40
N LYS A 196 5.73 -2.27 3.65
CA LYS A 196 7.13 -2.25 4.02
C LYS A 196 7.59 -3.68 4.29
N GLY A 197 8.63 -4.15 3.63
CA GLY A 197 9.11 -5.54 3.74
C GLY A 197 10.28 -5.83 2.81
N ASN A 198 10.67 -7.09 2.66
CA ASN A 198 11.85 -7.43 1.86
C ASN A 198 11.61 -7.21 0.37
N ASN A 199 12.43 -6.38 -0.26
CA ASN A 199 12.41 -6.18 -1.71
C ASN A 199 13.80 -6.38 -2.34
N MET A 200 14.71 -7.10 -1.67
CA MET A 200 16.09 -7.25 -2.11
C MET A 200 16.30 -8.17 -3.31
N TYR A 201 15.28 -8.94 -3.70
CA TYR A 201 15.43 -10.01 -4.69
C TYR A 201 14.72 -9.67 -6.00
N PRO A 202 15.40 -9.83 -7.15
CA PRO A 202 14.73 -9.77 -8.44
C PRO A 202 13.82 -10.97 -8.64
N SER A 203 13.03 -10.95 -9.72
CA SER A 203 12.24 -12.10 -10.13
C SER A 203 13.12 -13.32 -10.40
N SER A 204 12.52 -14.52 -10.38
CA SER A 204 13.20 -15.76 -10.74
C SER A 204 13.48 -15.91 -12.24
N MET A 205 13.20 -14.88 -13.07
CA MET A 205 13.43 -14.93 -14.51
C MET A 205 14.93 -15.02 -14.81
N GLN A 206 15.37 -15.97 -15.64
CA GLN A 206 16.74 -16.00 -16.14
C GLN A 206 16.70 -15.59 -17.62
N ILE A 207 17.54 -14.63 -18.02
CA ILE A 207 17.77 -14.40 -19.45
C ILE A 207 18.75 -15.48 -19.90
N VAL A 208 18.27 -16.38 -20.76
CA VAL A 208 19.10 -17.34 -21.49
C VAL A 208 18.87 -17.07 -22.97
N ASP A 209 19.82 -16.37 -23.59
CA ASP A 209 19.82 -15.86 -24.96
C ASP A 209 18.63 -14.93 -25.31
N ASP A 210 18.77 -14.03 -26.30
CA ASP A 210 17.75 -13.05 -26.69
C ASP A 210 16.35 -13.71 -26.85
N ILE A 211 15.52 -13.52 -25.82
CA ILE A 211 14.11 -13.93 -25.66
C ILE A 211 13.79 -15.35 -26.18
N ARG A 212 13.79 -16.34 -25.27
CA ARG A 212 12.97 -17.55 -25.44
C ARG A 212 11.79 -17.53 -24.48
N VAL A 213 10.59 -17.33 -25.04
CA VAL A 213 9.34 -17.60 -24.34
C VAL A 213 9.31 -19.06 -23.86
N PRO A 214 8.76 -19.35 -22.66
CA PRO A 214 8.61 -20.73 -22.20
C PRO A 214 7.88 -21.57 -23.25
N GLN A 215 8.34 -22.80 -23.52
CA GLN A 215 7.81 -23.65 -24.60
C GLN A 215 6.30 -23.90 -24.51
N HIS A 216 5.72 -23.79 -23.30
CA HIS A 216 4.28 -23.90 -23.05
C HIS A 216 3.47 -22.64 -23.45
N TRP A 217 4.10 -21.57 -23.93
CA TRP A 217 3.46 -20.35 -24.46
C TRP A 217 3.39 -20.35 -26.00
N LEU A 218 3.95 -21.37 -26.66
CA LEU A 218 4.01 -21.48 -28.13
C LEU A 218 2.87 -22.34 -28.73
N TYR A 219 1.86 -22.69 -27.93
CA TYR A 219 0.70 -23.49 -28.34
C TYR A 219 -0.61 -22.85 -27.90
#